data_AF-A0A2V9RUN2-F1
#
_entry.id   AF-A0A2V9RUN2-F1
#
_cell.length_a   1.000
_cell.length_b   1.000
_cell.length_c   1.000
_cell.angle_alpha   90.00
_cell.angle_beta   90.00
_cell.angle_gamma   90.00
#
_symmetry.space_group_name_H-M   'P 1'
#
loop_
_entity.id
_entity.type
_entity.pdbx_description
1 polymer ?
#
loop_
_entity_poly.entity_id
_entity_poly.type
_entity_poly.pdbx_seq_one_letter_code
_entity_poly.pdbx_strand_id
1 'polypeptide(L)'
;MENYKPTLSGARILWECLEREGVTHVFGYPGGAILPAYDALKHSSIHHILVRHEQGATHMADGYARATGGVGVAIATSGPGATNMVTGIATAMLDSSPIVCITGQVGSKLLGSDAFQETDITGVTLPITKHNYLVTHPGEVAPAVREAFYVARSGRPGPVLIDITKDAQQSTCEFDWEAAAPRMRGYRPDLSPAPEEYERALELIHSAKQPVILAGHGIFVSGALAEVQAFAEKTSIPVALTLLGLGALPASHFLNMGMMGMHGEAWVNNAIQDADLLLAFGMRFDDRVTGSLKTYATKAKKIHVDIDPAEINKNVKVDVPLMGDLRKILQVLLPRIEPTDRREWLDHLRQLKGDTAVRDIQNLPDNGHLYAAHVVNDLWHETHDRETVIVTDVGQHQMWEAQYYKHEHPRSLITSGGLGTMGFALPAGIGAKVARPKANVWVVVGDGGFQMTMSELA
;
A
#
# COMPACT_ATOMS: atom_id res chain seq x y z
N MET A 1 -40.68 11.33 -11.44
CA MET A 1 -39.83 12.47 -11.82
C MET A 1 -38.82 11.93 -12.80
N GLU A 2 -38.87 12.36 -14.07
CA GLU A 2 -37.91 11.92 -15.08
C GLU A 2 -36.48 12.28 -14.63
N ASN A 3 -35.57 11.32 -14.68
CA ASN A 3 -34.15 11.54 -14.42
C ASN A 3 -33.59 12.47 -15.50
N TYR A 4 -33.53 13.77 -15.22
CA TYR A 4 -32.85 14.73 -16.08
C TYR A 4 -31.36 14.35 -16.20
N LYS A 5 -30.91 14.06 -17.43
CA LYS A 5 -29.51 13.72 -17.74
C LYS A 5 -28.85 14.94 -18.39
N PRO A 6 -27.98 15.67 -17.67
CA PRO A 6 -27.32 16.82 -18.26
C PRO A 6 -26.40 16.37 -19.41
N THR A 7 -26.36 17.14 -20.49
CA THR A 7 -25.35 16.98 -21.54
C THR A 7 -24.07 17.68 -21.09
N LEU A 8 -22.97 16.94 -20.94
CA LEU A 8 -21.68 17.42 -20.46
C LEU A 8 -20.56 16.99 -21.42
N SER A 9 -19.46 17.74 -21.47
CA SER A 9 -18.25 17.29 -22.15
C SER A 9 -17.57 16.16 -21.37
N GLY A 10 -16.82 15.28 -22.03
CA GLY A 10 -16.06 14.23 -21.36
C GLY A 10 -15.14 14.77 -20.25
N ALA A 11 -14.53 15.94 -20.46
CA ALA A 11 -13.73 16.63 -19.46
C ALA A 11 -14.54 17.05 -18.21
N ARG A 12 -15.78 17.51 -18.36
CA ARG A 12 -16.66 17.84 -17.23
C ARG A 12 -17.15 16.58 -16.53
N ILE A 13 -17.43 15.53 -17.29
CA ILE A 13 -17.82 14.21 -16.76
C ILE A 13 -16.69 13.64 -15.88
N LEU A 14 -15.43 13.76 -16.31
CA LEU A 14 -14.27 13.32 -15.54
C LEU A 14 -14.27 13.94 -14.13
N TRP A 15 -14.32 15.27 -14.02
CA TRP A 15 -14.31 15.94 -12.72
C TRP A 15 -15.54 15.64 -11.87
N GLU A 16 -16.73 15.63 -12.47
CA GLU A 16 -17.97 15.26 -11.78
C GLU A 16 -17.87 13.84 -11.19
N CYS A 17 -17.27 12.89 -11.92
CA CYS A 17 -17.05 11.54 -11.42
C CYS A 17 -16.04 11.50 -10.28
N LEU A 18 -14.93 12.24 -10.39
CA LEU A 18 -13.93 12.31 -9.32
C LEU A 18 -14.53 12.90 -8.03
N GLU A 19 -15.34 13.95 -8.12
CA GLU A 19 -16.04 14.53 -6.97
C GLU A 19 -17.00 13.54 -6.31
N ARG A 20 -17.77 12.80 -7.12
CA ARG A 20 -18.71 11.78 -6.62
C ARG A 20 -18.02 10.54 -6.04
N GLU A 21 -16.81 10.22 -6.48
CA GLU A 21 -15.94 9.22 -5.83
C GLU A 21 -15.25 9.76 -4.57
N GLY A 22 -15.51 11.02 -4.18
CA GLY A 22 -15.02 11.64 -2.95
C GLY A 22 -13.61 12.23 -3.06
N VAL A 23 -13.09 12.42 -4.27
CA VAL A 23 -11.78 13.05 -4.49
C VAL A 23 -11.86 14.51 -4.08
N THR A 24 -10.87 14.95 -3.29
CA THR A 24 -10.73 16.35 -2.86
C THR A 24 -9.46 16.99 -3.39
N HIS A 25 -8.44 16.18 -3.69
CA HIS A 25 -7.14 16.61 -4.16
C HIS A 25 -6.67 15.72 -5.32
N VAL A 26 -6.03 16.33 -6.31
CA VAL A 26 -5.33 15.63 -7.39
C VAL A 26 -3.93 16.19 -7.53
N PHE A 27 -2.98 15.34 -7.90
CA PHE A 27 -1.59 15.73 -8.13
C PHE A 27 -1.32 15.63 -9.63
N GLY A 28 -0.80 16.68 -10.28
CA GLY A 28 -0.63 16.57 -11.72
C GLY A 28 0.15 17.67 -12.40
N TYR A 29 0.41 17.44 -13.68
CA TYR A 29 1.11 18.36 -14.56
C TYR A 29 0.33 18.53 -15.88
N PRO A 30 0.02 19.78 -16.29
CA PRO A 30 -0.77 20.03 -17.49
C PRO A 30 0.03 19.82 -18.78
N GLY A 31 -0.66 19.48 -19.87
CA GLY A 31 -0.08 19.42 -21.21
C GLY A 31 -1.13 19.28 -22.31
N GLY A 32 -0.71 19.42 -23.57
CA GLY A 32 -1.60 19.69 -24.70
C GLY A 32 -2.74 18.69 -24.94
N ALA A 33 -2.55 17.43 -24.54
CA ALA A 33 -3.53 16.35 -24.70
C ALA A 33 -4.55 16.28 -23.54
N ILE A 34 -4.19 16.74 -22.34
CA ILE A 34 -5.06 16.76 -21.14
C ILE A 34 -5.63 18.16 -20.83
N LEU A 35 -5.27 19.18 -21.62
CA LEU A 35 -5.77 20.56 -21.46
C LEU A 35 -7.30 20.67 -21.37
N PRO A 36 -8.13 19.92 -22.13
CA PRO A 36 -9.58 19.99 -21.97
C PRO A 36 -10.04 19.63 -20.55
N ALA A 37 -9.43 18.63 -19.91
CA ALA A 37 -9.67 18.34 -18.49
C ALA A 37 -9.26 19.54 -17.62
N TYR A 38 -8.06 20.10 -17.79
CA TYR A 38 -7.64 21.27 -17.00
C TYR A 38 -8.52 22.51 -17.19
N ASP A 39 -9.04 22.77 -18.39
CA ASP A 39 -10.01 23.87 -18.60
C ASP A 39 -11.32 23.63 -17.83
N ALA A 40 -11.77 22.36 -17.76
CA ALA A 40 -12.98 21.98 -17.04
C ALA A 40 -12.81 22.01 -15.51
N LEU A 41 -11.59 22.03 -14.97
CA LEU A 41 -11.31 22.07 -13.53
C LEU A 41 -11.96 23.28 -12.83
N LYS A 42 -12.15 24.41 -13.53
CA LYS A 42 -12.85 25.60 -13.00
C LYS A 42 -14.29 25.34 -12.57
N HIS A 43 -14.86 24.20 -12.96
CA HIS A 43 -16.20 23.75 -12.58
C HIS A 43 -16.20 22.74 -11.44
N SER A 44 -15.03 22.41 -10.87
CA SER A 44 -14.87 21.48 -9.77
C SER A 44 -14.32 22.19 -8.53
N SER A 45 -14.67 21.64 -7.38
CA SER A 45 -14.15 21.97 -6.05
C SER A 45 -12.83 21.28 -5.72
N ILE A 46 -12.38 20.33 -6.56
CA ILE A 46 -11.15 19.58 -6.35
C ILE A 46 -9.94 20.51 -6.42
N HIS A 47 -9.05 20.38 -5.43
CA HIS A 47 -7.82 21.14 -5.40
C HIS A 47 -6.72 20.41 -6.19
N HIS A 48 -6.24 21.05 -7.26
CA HIS A 48 -5.10 20.55 -8.04
C HIS A 48 -3.78 21.03 -7.45
N ILE A 49 -2.88 20.09 -7.17
CA ILE A 49 -1.52 20.33 -6.71
C ILE A 49 -0.58 20.13 -7.91
N LEU A 50 0.03 21.23 -8.36
CA LEU A 50 0.98 21.23 -9.45
C LEU A 50 2.33 20.68 -8.99
N VAL A 51 2.77 19.60 -9.62
CA VAL A 51 4.07 18.99 -9.35
C VAL A 51 5.18 19.61 -10.20
N ARG A 52 6.44 19.23 -9.98
CA ARG A 52 7.55 19.56 -10.89
C ARG A 52 7.84 18.47 -11.90
N HIS A 53 7.47 17.23 -11.59
CA HIS A 53 7.61 16.08 -12.47
C HIS A 53 6.46 15.08 -12.25
N GLU A 54 5.98 14.39 -13.29
CA GLU A 54 4.83 13.46 -13.16
C GLU A 54 5.13 12.21 -12.31
N GLN A 55 6.41 11.86 -12.16
CA GLN A 55 6.85 10.91 -11.13
C GLN A 55 6.50 11.42 -9.72
N GLY A 56 6.68 12.72 -9.46
CA GLY A 56 6.24 13.37 -8.23
C GLY A 56 4.73 13.23 -8.02
N ALA A 57 3.92 13.42 -9.07
CA ALA A 57 2.46 13.26 -8.98
C ALA A 57 2.04 11.85 -8.57
N THR A 58 2.64 10.82 -9.16
CA THR A 58 2.34 9.43 -8.80
C THR A 58 2.78 9.08 -7.38
N HIS A 59 3.96 9.52 -6.94
CA HIS A 59 4.41 9.30 -5.56
C HIS A 59 3.62 10.13 -4.53
N MET A 60 3.19 11.34 -4.84
CA MET A 60 2.28 12.14 -4.00
C MET A 60 0.92 11.45 -3.88
N ALA A 61 0.35 10.95 -4.98
CA ALA A 61 -0.89 10.18 -4.95
C ALA A 61 -0.74 8.90 -4.11
N ASP A 62 0.40 8.20 -4.23
CA ASP A 62 0.70 7.02 -3.42
C ASP A 62 0.80 7.35 -1.92
N GLY A 63 1.57 8.39 -1.55
CA GLY A 63 1.65 8.88 -0.18
C GLY A 63 0.30 9.30 0.40
N TYR A 64 -0.53 9.99 -0.39
CA TYR A 64 -1.90 10.36 -0.02
C TYR A 64 -2.77 9.12 0.24
N ALA A 65 -2.72 8.13 -0.65
CA ALA A 65 -3.49 6.88 -0.53
C ALA A 65 -3.10 6.10 0.73
N ARG A 66 -1.80 5.97 1.02
CA ARG A 66 -1.32 5.25 2.21
C ARG A 66 -1.68 5.95 3.50
N ALA A 67 -1.59 7.29 3.53
CA ALA A 67 -1.93 8.10 4.68
C ALA A 67 -3.44 8.12 5.00
N THR A 68 -4.30 8.15 3.98
CA THR A 68 -5.78 8.20 4.17
C THR A 68 -6.43 6.82 4.26
N GLY A 69 -5.88 5.82 3.58
CA GLY A 69 -6.58 4.57 3.25
C GLY A 69 -7.60 4.71 2.11
N GLY A 70 -7.70 5.89 1.48
CA GLY A 70 -8.51 6.15 0.29
C GLY A 70 -7.71 5.98 -1.00
N VAL A 71 -8.28 6.45 -2.12
CA VAL A 71 -7.64 6.38 -3.45
C VAL A 71 -6.90 7.68 -3.75
N GLY A 72 -5.62 7.59 -4.11
CA GLY A 72 -4.84 8.74 -4.59
C GLY A 72 -5.05 8.97 -6.09
N VAL A 73 -5.03 10.21 -6.56
CA VAL A 73 -5.26 10.53 -7.98
C VAL A 73 -4.11 11.35 -8.55
N ALA A 74 -3.50 10.83 -9.62
CA ALA A 74 -2.42 11.50 -10.35
C ALA A 74 -2.85 11.79 -11.80
N ILE A 75 -2.52 12.97 -12.33
CA ILE A 75 -2.92 13.42 -13.67
C ILE A 75 -1.70 13.85 -14.48
N ALA A 76 -1.60 13.38 -15.73
CA ALA A 76 -0.58 13.80 -16.68
C ALA A 76 -1.13 13.99 -18.09
N THR A 77 -0.34 14.63 -18.95
CA THR A 77 -0.58 14.67 -20.40
C THR A 77 -0.14 13.37 -21.09
N SER A 78 -0.33 13.28 -22.41
CA SER A 78 0.11 12.15 -23.24
C SER A 78 1.63 12.03 -23.35
N GLY A 79 2.09 10.96 -23.98
CA GLY A 79 3.48 10.76 -24.36
C GLY A 79 4.42 10.84 -23.16
N PRO A 80 5.34 11.82 -23.10
CA PRO A 80 6.33 11.91 -22.03
C PRO A 80 5.71 12.05 -20.63
N GLY A 81 4.61 12.79 -20.49
CA GLY A 81 3.96 12.98 -19.20
C GLY A 81 3.42 11.65 -18.65
N ALA A 82 2.81 10.86 -19.52
CA ALA A 82 2.32 9.53 -19.20
C ALA A 82 3.48 8.56 -18.88
N THR A 83 4.56 8.54 -19.66
CA THR A 83 5.71 7.66 -19.40
C THR A 83 6.47 8.02 -18.12
N ASN A 84 6.47 9.30 -17.73
CA ASN A 84 7.08 9.75 -16.47
C ASN A 84 6.35 9.19 -15.23
N MET A 85 5.11 8.71 -15.37
CA MET A 85 4.34 8.08 -14.29
C MET A 85 4.70 6.60 -14.07
N VAL A 86 5.40 5.96 -15.02
CA VAL A 86 5.62 4.49 -15.03
C VAL A 86 6.27 3.98 -13.74
N THR A 87 7.30 4.66 -13.24
CA THR A 87 7.98 4.27 -11.99
C THR A 87 7.02 4.31 -10.81
N GLY A 88 6.28 5.41 -10.62
CA GLY A 88 5.36 5.52 -9.49
C GLY A 88 4.14 4.59 -9.58
N ILE A 89 3.67 4.28 -10.79
CA ILE A 89 2.68 3.22 -11.02
C ILE A 89 3.24 1.87 -10.58
N ALA A 90 4.46 1.51 -10.99
CA ALA A 90 5.09 0.26 -10.58
C ALA A 90 5.32 0.19 -9.05
N THR A 91 5.71 1.30 -8.41
CA THR A 91 5.83 1.40 -6.94
C THR A 91 4.50 1.07 -6.27
N ALA A 92 3.41 1.71 -6.70
CA ALA A 92 2.08 1.49 -6.15
C ALA A 92 1.61 0.03 -6.37
N MET A 93 1.91 -0.57 -7.53
CA MET A 93 1.53 -1.95 -7.83
C MET A 93 2.19 -2.97 -6.89
N LEU A 94 3.51 -2.86 -6.67
CA LEU A 94 4.23 -3.82 -5.84
C LEU A 94 3.88 -3.71 -4.35
N ASP A 95 3.49 -2.52 -3.92
CA ASP A 95 3.09 -2.25 -2.53
C ASP A 95 1.58 -2.28 -2.28
N SER A 96 0.79 -2.57 -3.31
CA SER A 96 -0.68 -2.65 -3.22
C SER A 96 -1.36 -1.33 -2.83
N SER A 97 -0.86 -0.21 -3.36
CA SER A 97 -1.41 1.12 -3.10
C SER A 97 -2.50 1.50 -4.12
N PRO A 98 -3.70 1.91 -3.67
CA PRO A 98 -4.80 2.25 -4.57
C PRO A 98 -4.63 3.67 -5.12
N ILE A 99 -4.03 3.79 -6.31
CA ILE A 99 -3.99 5.06 -7.05
C ILE A 99 -4.71 4.96 -8.39
N VAL A 100 -5.29 6.05 -8.86
CA VAL A 100 -5.85 6.19 -10.21
C VAL A 100 -5.01 7.23 -10.96
N CYS A 101 -4.40 6.78 -12.05
CA CYS A 101 -3.57 7.60 -12.92
C CYS A 101 -4.36 7.97 -14.17
N ILE A 102 -4.60 9.27 -14.40
CA ILE A 102 -5.35 9.76 -15.55
C ILE A 102 -4.37 10.41 -16.51
N THR A 103 -4.34 9.94 -17.75
CA THR A 103 -3.50 10.49 -18.81
C THR A 103 -4.37 11.04 -19.94
N GLY A 104 -3.99 12.20 -20.47
CA GLY A 104 -4.50 12.63 -21.77
C GLY A 104 -3.86 11.82 -22.88
N GLN A 105 -4.56 11.66 -24.01
CA GLN A 105 -4.03 11.03 -25.21
C GLN A 105 -4.32 11.88 -26.45
N VAL A 106 -3.59 11.63 -27.54
CA VAL A 106 -3.91 12.21 -28.86
C VAL A 106 -5.36 11.92 -29.27
N GLY A 107 -5.89 12.64 -30.25
CA GLY A 107 -7.25 12.39 -30.74
C GLY A 107 -7.40 10.97 -31.28
N SER A 108 -8.56 10.34 -31.09
CA SER A 108 -8.81 8.93 -31.41
C SER A 108 -8.43 8.52 -32.84
N LYS A 109 -8.62 9.42 -33.82
CA LYS A 109 -8.26 9.21 -35.24
C LYS A 109 -6.76 9.19 -35.51
N LEU A 110 -5.94 9.65 -34.57
CA LEU A 110 -4.48 9.69 -34.66
C LEU A 110 -3.83 8.50 -33.93
N LEU A 111 -4.59 7.67 -33.24
CA LEU A 111 -4.05 6.49 -32.57
C LEU A 111 -3.43 5.53 -33.59
N GLY A 112 -2.23 5.05 -33.30
CA GLY A 112 -1.40 4.19 -34.14
C GLY A 112 -0.75 4.90 -35.33
N SER A 113 -0.65 6.24 -35.34
CA SER A 113 -0.08 7.00 -36.48
C SER A 113 1.27 7.67 -36.20
N ASP A 114 1.89 7.36 -35.05
CA ASP A 114 3.11 8.02 -34.56
C ASP A 114 2.91 9.55 -34.44
N ALA A 115 1.74 9.95 -33.95
CA ALA A 115 1.38 11.35 -33.79
C ALA A 115 2.26 12.04 -32.74
N PHE A 116 2.30 13.38 -32.79
CA PHE A 116 3.05 14.17 -31.81
C PHE A 116 2.57 13.89 -30.38
N GLN A 117 3.52 13.52 -29.51
CA GLN A 117 3.27 13.10 -28.12
C GLN A 117 2.31 11.91 -27.97
N GLU A 118 2.24 11.04 -28.98
CA GLU A 118 1.60 9.73 -28.85
C GLU A 118 2.52 8.73 -28.16
N THR A 119 1.96 7.90 -27.27
CA THR A 119 2.60 6.70 -26.73
C THR A 119 1.52 5.71 -26.36
N ASP A 120 1.72 4.43 -26.68
CA ASP A 120 0.87 3.34 -26.18
C ASP A 120 1.13 3.12 -24.68
N ILE A 121 0.62 4.05 -23.86
CA ILE A 121 0.77 3.99 -22.41
C ILE A 121 0.03 2.78 -21.84
N THR A 122 -1.05 2.33 -22.47
CA THR A 122 -1.78 1.12 -22.04
C THR A 122 -0.92 -0.13 -22.18
N GLY A 123 -0.18 -0.29 -23.28
CA GLY A 123 0.79 -1.37 -23.46
C GLY A 123 1.97 -1.26 -22.49
N VAL A 124 2.51 -0.05 -22.29
CA VAL A 124 3.62 0.21 -21.35
C VAL A 124 3.25 -0.13 -19.91
N THR A 125 2.03 0.18 -19.48
CA THR A 125 1.59 0.06 -18.08
C THR A 125 0.82 -1.22 -17.76
N LEU A 126 0.50 -2.05 -18.77
CA LEU A 126 -0.20 -3.31 -18.60
C LEU A 126 0.40 -4.23 -17.52
N PRO A 127 1.74 -4.44 -17.43
CA PRO A 127 2.31 -5.35 -16.41
C PRO A 127 2.40 -4.75 -15.01
N ILE A 128 2.20 -3.43 -14.88
CA ILE A 128 2.40 -2.68 -13.64
C ILE A 128 1.11 -1.98 -13.18
N THR A 129 -0.04 -2.34 -13.74
CA THR A 129 -1.35 -1.88 -13.29
C THR A 129 -2.24 -3.08 -12.98
N LYS A 130 -3.21 -2.89 -12.08
CA LYS A 130 -4.29 -3.88 -11.92
C LYS A 130 -5.16 -3.96 -13.16
N HIS A 131 -5.36 -2.81 -13.79
CA HIS A 131 -6.08 -2.66 -15.04
C HIS A 131 -5.76 -1.30 -15.66
N ASN A 132 -6.04 -1.15 -16.95
CA ASN A 132 -6.02 0.15 -17.61
C ASN A 132 -7.11 0.26 -18.67
N TYR A 133 -7.48 1.49 -18.99
CA TYR A 133 -8.54 1.82 -19.95
C TYR A 133 -8.00 2.77 -21.01
N LEU A 134 -8.46 2.60 -22.25
CA LEU A 134 -8.36 3.59 -23.32
C LEU A 134 -9.77 4.09 -23.65
N VAL A 135 -10.02 5.36 -23.36
CA VAL A 135 -11.32 6.03 -23.53
C VAL A 135 -11.28 6.86 -24.80
N THR A 136 -12.13 6.50 -25.77
CA THR A 136 -12.16 7.14 -27.11
C THR A 136 -13.46 7.90 -27.38
N HIS A 137 -14.48 7.72 -26.52
CA HIS A 137 -15.74 8.43 -26.60
C HIS A 137 -16.15 9.06 -25.25
N PRO A 138 -16.83 10.23 -25.24
CA PRO A 138 -17.21 10.91 -24.00
C PRO A 138 -18.11 10.05 -23.09
N GLY A 139 -18.96 9.20 -23.67
CA GLY A 139 -19.85 8.29 -22.93
C GLY A 139 -19.13 7.17 -22.17
N GLU A 140 -17.85 6.94 -22.45
CA GLU A 140 -17.02 5.92 -21.79
C GLU A 140 -16.29 6.48 -20.56
N VAL A 141 -16.19 7.81 -20.41
CA VAL A 141 -15.45 8.45 -19.31
C VAL A 141 -16.02 8.06 -17.95
N ALA A 142 -17.33 8.19 -17.75
CA ALA A 142 -17.95 7.87 -16.47
C ALA A 142 -17.82 6.38 -16.09
N PRO A 143 -18.15 5.41 -16.98
CA PRO A 143 -17.88 4.00 -16.70
C PRO A 143 -16.42 3.70 -16.37
N ALA A 144 -15.47 4.21 -17.15
CA ALA A 144 -14.04 3.97 -16.94
C ALA A 144 -13.55 4.50 -15.59
N VAL A 145 -13.96 5.72 -15.20
CA VAL A 145 -13.60 6.30 -13.90
C VAL A 145 -14.19 5.47 -12.75
N ARG A 146 -15.48 5.14 -12.81
CA ARG A 146 -16.13 4.40 -11.72
C ARG A 146 -15.57 2.99 -11.58
N GLU A 147 -15.33 2.30 -12.70
CA GLU A 147 -14.70 0.99 -12.68
C GLU A 147 -13.25 1.07 -12.21
N ALA A 148 -12.49 2.10 -12.62
CA ALA A 148 -11.12 2.30 -12.15
C ALA A 148 -11.04 2.47 -10.62
N PHE A 149 -11.90 3.30 -10.03
CA PHE A 149 -11.95 3.47 -8.58
C PHE A 149 -12.35 2.17 -7.87
N TYR A 150 -13.33 1.44 -8.41
CA TYR A 150 -13.72 0.13 -7.87
C TYR A 150 -12.57 -0.89 -7.94
N VAL A 151 -11.89 -1.00 -9.08
CA VAL A 151 -10.76 -1.93 -9.27
C VAL A 151 -9.58 -1.52 -8.38
N ALA A 152 -9.24 -0.24 -8.30
CA ALA A 152 -8.12 0.24 -7.50
C ALA A 152 -8.25 -0.15 -6.02
N ARG A 153 -9.47 -0.06 -5.45
CA ARG A 153 -9.72 -0.30 -4.02
C ARG A 153 -10.13 -1.74 -3.65
N SER A 154 -10.61 -2.55 -4.59
CA SER A 154 -11.16 -3.88 -4.29
C SER A 154 -10.12 -4.99 -4.31
N GLY A 155 -10.35 -6.07 -3.55
CA GLY A 155 -9.40 -7.18 -3.43
C GLY A 155 -8.07 -6.70 -2.83
N ARG A 156 -6.95 -7.18 -3.38
CA ARG A 156 -5.65 -6.55 -3.16
C ARG A 156 -5.62 -5.20 -3.90
N PRO A 157 -5.49 -4.05 -3.21
CA PRO A 157 -5.52 -2.74 -3.87
C PRO A 157 -4.32 -2.54 -4.80
N GLY A 158 -4.41 -1.57 -5.70
CA GLY A 158 -3.32 -1.29 -6.65
C GLY A 158 -3.69 -0.22 -7.68
N PRO A 159 -2.72 0.17 -8.53
CA PRO A 159 -2.88 1.26 -9.48
C PRO A 159 -3.78 0.88 -10.66
N VAL A 160 -4.55 1.84 -11.14
CA VAL A 160 -5.32 1.75 -12.39
C VAL A 160 -5.05 2.98 -13.25
N LEU A 161 -4.84 2.77 -14.55
CA LEU A 161 -4.64 3.87 -15.51
C LEU A 161 -5.88 4.11 -16.37
N ILE A 162 -6.23 5.38 -16.60
CA ILE A 162 -7.29 5.79 -17.53
C ILE A 162 -6.67 6.74 -18.55
N ASP A 163 -6.51 6.27 -19.78
CA ASP A 163 -6.00 7.04 -20.91
C ASP A 163 -7.16 7.62 -21.73
N ILE A 164 -7.27 8.94 -21.85
CA ILE A 164 -8.45 9.61 -22.41
C ILE A 164 -8.07 10.44 -23.63
N THR A 165 -8.56 10.05 -24.81
CA THR A 165 -8.28 10.79 -26.05
C THR A 165 -8.82 12.22 -25.99
N LYS A 166 -8.10 13.16 -26.59
CA LYS A 166 -8.43 14.58 -26.54
C LYS A 166 -9.86 14.87 -27.05
N ASP A 167 -10.30 14.18 -28.09
CA ASP A 167 -11.64 14.31 -28.66
C ASP A 167 -12.73 13.69 -27.77
N ALA A 168 -12.43 12.64 -27.00
CA ALA A 168 -13.34 12.12 -25.96
C ALA A 168 -13.54 13.14 -24.83
N GLN A 169 -12.48 13.87 -24.46
CA GLN A 169 -12.58 14.93 -23.45
C GLN A 169 -13.40 16.15 -23.95
N GLN A 170 -13.26 16.50 -25.23
CA GLN A 170 -13.91 17.69 -25.82
C GLN A 170 -15.37 17.45 -26.22
N SER A 171 -15.69 16.27 -26.72
CA SER A 171 -17.04 15.92 -27.18
C SER A 171 -18.02 15.82 -26.02
N THR A 172 -19.30 15.97 -26.31
CA THR A 172 -20.37 15.92 -25.31
C THR A 172 -21.20 14.65 -25.40
N CYS A 173 -21.76 14.24 -24.27
CA CYS A 173 -22.81 13.21 -24.20
C CYS A 173 -23.73 13.47 -23.00
N GLU A 174 -24.86 12.77 -22.96
CA GLU A 174 -25.67 12.70 -21.73
C GLU A 174 -24.86 12.02 -20.62
N PHE A 175 -24.86 12.63 -19.44
CA PHE A 175 -24.25 12.06 -18.25
C PHE A 175 -25.32 11.42 -17.37
N ASP A 176 -25.16 10.11 -17.13
CA ASP A 176 -26.00 9.32 -16.25
C ASP A 176 -25.13 8.54 -15.27
N TRP A 177 -25.07 9.04 -14.04
CA TRP A 177 -24.28 8.42 -12.99
C TRP A 177 -24.72 6.99 -12.70
N GLU A 178 -26.02 6.74 -12.55
CA GLU A 178 -26.54 5.42 -12.19
C GLU A 178 -26.27 4.40 -13.30
N ALA A 179 -26.46 4.79 -14.57
CA ALA A 179 -26.16 3.92 -15.70
C ALA A 179 -24.67 3.54 -15.80
N ALA A 180 -23.78 4.41 -15.34
CA ALA A 180 -22.33 4.21 -15.31
C ALA A 180 -21.83 3.36 -14.12
N ALA A 181 -22.73 2.76 -13.33
CA ALA A 181 -22.33 1.89 -12.22
C ALA A 181 -21.34 0.79 -12.67
N PRO A 182 -20.27 0.51 -11.90
CA PRO A 182 -19.25 -0.47 -12.27
C PRO A 182 -19.86 -1.83 -12.63
N ARG A 183 -19.52 -2.38 -13.81
CA ARG A 183 -20.01 -3.70 -14.25
C ARG A 183 -18.85 -4.67 -14.40
N MET A 184 -18.48 -5.34 -13.32
CA MET A 184 -17.44 -6.37 -13.37
C MET A 184 -17.95 -7.62 -14.09
N ARG A 185 -17.59 -7.75 -15.38
CA ARG A 185 -17.82 -8.98 -16.15
C ARG A 185 -16.74 -10.01 -15.77
N GLY A 186 -17.15 -11.15 -15.22
CA GLY A 186 -16.26 -12.27 -14.90
C GLY A 186 -16.86 -13.20 -13.84
N TYR A 187 -16.58 -14.51 -13.95
CA TYR A 187 -16.91 -15.47 -12.89
C TYR A 187 -15.96 -15.23 -11.71
N ARG A 188 -16.52 -14.76 -10.59
CA ARG A 188 -15.81 -14.68 -9.31
C ARG A 188 -16.27 -15.86 -8.46
N PRO A 189 -15.53 -16.98 -8.44
CA PRO A 189 -15.87 -18.07 -7.54
C PRO A 189 -15.92 -17.55 -6.10
N ASP A 190 -16.83 -18.08 -5.29
CA ASP A 190 -16.76 -17.85 -3.85
C ASP A 190 -15.48 -18.53 -3.35
N LEU A 191 -14.47 -17.72 -3.04
CA LEU A 191 -13.19 -18.16 -2.52
C LEU A 191 -13.18 -18.18 -0.99
N SER A 192 -14.34 -18.01 -0.35
CA SER A 192 -14.44 -18.10 1.11
C SER A 192 -13.99 -19.49 1.57
N PRO A 193 -13.25 -19.57 2.69
CA PRO A 193 -12.74 -20.86 3.15
C PRO A 193 -13.89 -21.80 3.53
N ALA A 194 -13.72 -23.08 3.23
CA ALA A 194 -14.66 -24.11 3.62
C ALA A 194 -14.66 -24.29 5.16
N PRO A 195 -15.76 -24.75 5.78
CA PRO A 195 -15.81 -25.00 7.23
C PRO A 195 -14.66 -25.89 7.72
N GLU A 196 -14.26 -26.88 6.94
CA GLU A 196 -13.18 -27.83 7.24
C GLU A 196 -11.80 -27.14 7.30
N GLU A 197 -11.56 -26.10 6.50
CA GLU A 197 -10.32 -25.31 6.53
C GLU A 197 -10.23 -24.51 7.84
N TYR A 198 -11.36 -23.97 8.32
CA TYR A 198 -11.42 -23.31 9.63
C TYR A 198 -11.17 -24.30 10.78
N GLU A 199 -11.78 -25.49 10.76
CA GLU A 199 -11.50 -26.51 11.78
C GLU A 199 -10.02 -26.89 11.79
N ARG A 200 -9.43 -27.09 10.60
CA ARG A 200 -8.02 -27.44 10.49
C ARG A 200 -7.10 -26.34 11.00
N ALA A 201 -7.44 -25.08 10.74
CA ALA A 201 -6.71 -23.94 11.28
C ALA A 201 -6.77 -23.90 12.82
N LEU A 202 -7.95 -24.10 13.41
CA LEU A 202 -8.14 -24.12 14.86
C LEU A 202 -7.36 -25.26 15.52
N GLU A 203 -7.39 -26.46 14.94
CA GLU A 203 -6.61 -27.62 15.42
C GLU A 203 -5.11 -27.30 15.50
N LEU A 204 -4.56 -26.69 14.44
CA LEU A 204 -3.15 -26.29 14.41
C LEU A 204 -2.84 -25.20 15.44
N ILE A 205 -3.72 -24.19 15.56
CA ILE A 205 -3.55 -23.10 16.53
C ILE A 205 -3.53 -23.62 17.96
N HIS A 206 -4.45 -24.51 18.33
CA HIS A 206 -4.54 -25.07 19.69
C HIS A 206 -3.41 -26.05 20.02
N SER A 207 -2.94 -26.82 19.02
CA SER A 207 -1.87 -27.80 19.23
C SER A 207 -0.46 -27.19 19.26
N ALA A 208 -0.25 -26.05 18.59
CA ALA A 208 1.03 -25.34 18.57
C ALA A 208 1.52 -25.01 19.99
N LYS A 209 2.84 -25.00 20.18
CA LYS A 209 3.54 -24.60 21.40
C LYS A 209 4.36 -23.34 21.19
N GLN A 210 4.94 -23.16 20.00
CA GLN A 210 5.81 -22.05 19.65
C GLN A 210 5.30 -21.30 18.40
N PRO A 211 4.02 -20.86 18.37
CA PRO A 211 3.49 -20.15 17.21
C PRO A 211 4.05 -18.73 17.10
N VAL A 212 4.06 -18.20 15.87
CA VAL A 212 4.35 -16.79 15.57
C VAL A 212 3.37 -16.28 14.51
N ILE A 213 2.80 -15.09 14.72
CA ILE A 213 2.04 -14.37 13.70
C ILE A 213 3.02 -13.56 12.84
N LEU A 214 2.92 -13.72 11.53
CA LEU A 214 3.65 -12.95 10.54
C LEU A 214 2.68 -11.95 9.90
N ALA A 215 2.79 -10.68 10.31
CA ALA A 215 1.81 -9.65 10.03
C ALA A 215 2.30 -8.68 8.94
N GLY A 216 1.51 -8.56 7.87
CA GLY A 216 1.83 -7.74 6.71
C GLY A 216 0.94 -6.51 6.52
N HIS A 217 1.16 -5.83 5.39
CA HIS A 217 0.39 -4.66 4.98
C HIS A 217 -1.12 -4.91 4.89
N GLY A 218 -1.53 -6.14 4.59
CA GLY A 218 -2.94 -6.52 4.44
C GLY A 218 -3.79 -6.27 5.70
N ILE A 219 -3.17 -6.13 6.88
CA ILE A 219 -3.87 -5.75 8.11
C ILE A 219 -4.50 -4.37 7.99
N PHE A 220 -3.75 -3.39 7.45
CA PHE A 220 -4.26 -2.02 7.26
C PHE A 220 -5.33 -1.95 6.18
N VAL A 221 -5.15 -2.72 5.11
CA VAL A 221 -6.08 -2.78 3.98
C VAL A 221 -7.42 -3.38 4.41
N SER A 222 -7.37 -4.47 5.18
CA SER A 222 -8.56 -5.17 5.69
C SER A 222 -9.23 -4.43 6.85
N GLY A 223 -8.53 -3.48 7.49
CA GLY A 223 -9.01 -2.81 8.70
C GLY A 223 -9.06 -3.77 9.90
N ALA A 224 -8.17 -4.75 9.94
CA ALA A 224 -8.17 -5.88 10.89
C ALA A 224 -7.34 -5.64 12.16
N LEU A 225 -6.97 -4.38 12.47
CA LEU A 225 -6.06 -4.05 13.59
C LEU A 225 -6.58 -4.60 14.92
N ALA A 226 -7.85 -4.33 15.24
CA ALA A 226 -8.47 -4.77 16.48
C ALA A 226 -8.60 -6.30 16.53
N GLU A 227 -8.98 -6.93 15.42
CA GLU A 227 -9.11 -8.37 15.33
C GLU A 227 -7.76 -9.10 15.47
N VAL A 228 -6.69 -8.58 14.85
CA VAL A 228 -5.33 -9.14 14.98
C VAL A 228 -4.83 -9.01 16.41
N GLN A 229 -4.99 -7.84 17.04
CA GLN A 229 -4.58 -7.64 18.44
C GLN A 229 -5.37 -8.57 19.38
N ALA A 230 -6.71 -8.61 19.26
CA ALA A 230 -7.54 -9.48 20.08
C ALA A 230 -7.20 -10.97 19.87
N PHE A 231 -6.88 -11.36 18.63
CA PHE A 231 -6.44 -12.72 18.31
C PHE A 231 -5.11 -13.04 18.99
N ALA A 232 -4.12 -12.16 18.85
CA ALA A 232 -2.79 -12.33 19.44
C ALA A 232 -2.85 -12.40 20.97
N GLU A 233 -3.61 -11.51 21.61
CA GLU A 233 -3.81 -11.48 23.07
C GLU A 233 -4.51 -12.74 23.57
N LYS A 234 -5.63 -13.13 22.93
CA LYS A 234 -6.40 -14.32 23.35
C LYS A 234 -5.59 -15.60 23.22
N THR A 235 -4.76 -15.70 22.18
CA THR A 235 -3.93 -16.88 21.91
C THR A 235 -2.54 -16.81 22.53
N SER A 236 -2.15 -15.69 23.14
CA SER A 236 -0.78 -15.38 23.59
C SER A 236 0.29 -15.59 22.51
N ILE A 237 -0.03 -15.30 21.25
CA ILE A 237 0.88 -15.51 20.11
C ILE A 237 1.65 -14.21 19.81
N PRO A 238 2.99 -14.22 19.80
CA PRO A 238 3.80 -13.06 19.47
C PRO A 238 3.71 -12.71 17.97
N VAL A 239 3.88 -11.43 17.65
CA VAL A 239 3.62 -10.85 16.32
C VAL A 239 4.90 -10.24 15.77
N ALA A 240 5.39 -10.81 14.66
CA ALA A 240 6.46 -10.24 13.85
C ALA A 240 5.87 -9.46 12.67
N LEU A 241 6.45 -8.31 12.33
CA LEU A 241 5.91 -7.38 11.33
C LEU A 241 6.80 -7.35 10.09
N THR A 242 6.20 -7.32 8.90
CA THR A 242 6.93 -6.90 7.68
C THR A 242 7.23 -5.40 7.73
N LEU A 243 8.16 -4.91 6.91
CA LEU A 243 8.42 -3.47 6.75
C LEU A 243 7.12 -2.66 6.51
N LEU A 244 6.28 -3.10 5.58
CA LEU A 244 5.01 -2.45 5.24
C LEU A 244 3.87 -2.72 6.25
N GLY A 245 4.14 -3.57 7.25
CA GLY A 245 3.24 -3.89 8.37
C GLY A 245 3.62 -3.19 9.67
N LEU A 246 4.71 -2.42 9.72
CA LEU A 246 5.09 -1.67 10.92
C LEU A 246 3.97 -0.70 11.33
N GLY A 247 3.67 -0.67 12.63
CA GLY A 247 2.52 0.05 13.20
C GLY A 247 1.20 -0.73 13.19
N ALA A 248 1.14 -1.97 12.67
CA ALA A 248 -0.07 -2.79 12.71
C ALA A 248 -0.38 -3.31 14.13
N LEU A 249 0.65 -3.40 14.98
CA LEU A 249 0.55 -3.57 16.42
C LEU A 249 1.46 -2.50 17.05
N PRO A 250 1.06 -1.81 18.13
CA PRO A 250 1.89 -0.80 18.75
C PRO A 250 3.26 -1.36 19.14
N ALA A 251 4.34 -0.61 18.88
CA ALA A 251 5.70 -1.04 19.21
C ALA A 251 5.89 -1.32 20.72
N SER A 252 5.15 -0.63 21.57
CA SER A 252 5.10 -0.85 23.02
C SER A 252 4.35 -2.13 23.44
N HIS A 253 3.58 -2.75 22.54
CA HIS A 253 2.79 -3.93 22.88
C HIS A 253 3.67 -5.13 23.23
N PHE A 254 3.36 -5.84 24.33
CA PHE A 254 4.22 -6.91 24.85
C PHE A 254 4.38 -8.13 23.91
N LEU A 255 3.43 -8.33 22.99
CA LEU A 255 3.50 -9.34 21.92
C LEU A 255 4.20 -8.85 20.65
N ASN A 256 4.54 -7.56 20.54
CA ASN A 256 5.22 -7.04 19.35
C ASN A 256 6.69 -7.46 19.37
N MET A 257 7.10 -8.17 18.32
CA MET A 257 8.47 -8.61 18.13
C MET A 257 9.33 -7.61 17.34
N GLY A 258 8.71 -6.68 16.60
CA GLY A 258 9.37 -5.78 15.68
C GLY A 258 9.46 -6.36 14.27
N MET A 259 10.35 -5.77 13.46
CA MET A 259 10.50 -6.12 12.05
C MET A 259 11.23 -7.46 11.87
N MET A 260 10.70 -8.32 10.99
CA MET A 260 11.37 -9.55 10.52
C MET A 260 12.09 -9.34 9.18
N GLY A 261 12.97 -10.28 8.82
CA GLY A 261 13.61 -10.35 7.51
C GLY A 261 15.07 -9.93 7.50
N MET A 262 15.60 -9.63 6.31
CA MET A 262 17.01 -9.38 6.02
C MET A 262 17.67 -8.34 6.94
N HIS A 263 16.94 -7.28 7.26
CA HIS A 263 17.36 -6.23 8.20
C HIS A 263 16.46 -6.16 9.44
N GLY A 264 15.67 -7.20 9.66
CA GLY A 264 14.91 -7.35 10.90
C GLY A 264 15.82 -7.74 12.07
N GLU A 265 15.22 -7.77 13.24
CA GLU A 265 15.89 -8.16 14.47
C GLU A 265 16.31 -9.64 14.42
N ALA A 266 17.56 -9.94 14.76
CA ALA A 266 18.10 -11.30 14.65
C ALA A 266 17.32 -12.32 15.51
N TRP A 267 16.90 -11.91 16.71
CA TRP A 267 16.12 -12.76 17.60
C TRP A 267 14.71 -13.06 17.05
N VAL A 268 14.13 -12.15 16.26
CA VAL A 268 12.84 -12.34 15.59
C VAL A 268 12.97 -13.38 14.49
N ASN A 269 14.04 -13.31 13.69
CA ASN A 269 14.31 -14.31 12.66
C ASN A 269 14.57 -15.70 13.28
N ASN A 270 15.28 -15.78 14.40
CA ASN A 270 15.46 -17.05 15.13
C ASN A 270 14.13 -17.61 15.62
N ALA A 271 13.28 -16.76 16.21
CA ALA A 271 11.94 -17.17 16.64
C ALA A 271 11.08 -17.73 15.50
N ILE A 272 11.14 -17.13 14.30
CA ILE A 272 10.45 -17.63 13.11
C ILE A 272 11.00 -19.00 12.68
N GLN A 273 12.32 -19.20 12.77
CA GLN A 273 12.97 -20.46 12.42
C GLN A 273 12.67 -21.58 13.43
N ASP A 274 12.48 -21.24 14.70
CA ASP A 274 12.17 -22.17 15.78
C ASP A 274 10.67 -22.41 15.97
N ALA A 275 9.82 -21.60 15.36
CA ALA A 275 8.38 -21.74 15.44
C ALA A 275 7.90 -23.10 14.91
N ASP A 276 6.87 -23.65 15.57
CA ASP A 276 6.16 -24.85 15.12
C ASP A 276 4.90 -24.53 14.30
N LEU A 277 4.42 -23.28 14.38
CA LEU A 277 3.32 -22.75 13.57
C LEU A 277 3.58 -21.29 13.18
N LEU A 278 3.41 -20.98 11.89
CA LEU A 278 3.40 -19.63 11.38
C LEU A 278 2.00 -19.26 10.89
N LEU A 279 1.51 -18.10 11.32
CA LEU A 279 0.26 -17.52 10.85
C LEU A 279 0.56 -16.29 10.00
N ALA A 280 0.59 -16.46 8.68
CA ALA A 280 0.81 -15.35 7.76
C ALA A 280 -0.50 -14.59 7.52
N PHE A 281 -0.58 -13.37 8.03
CA PHE A 281 -1.75 -12.50 7.96
C PHE A 281 -1.48 -11.32 7.01
N GLY A 282 -2.08 -11.37 5.83
CA GLY A 282 -2.04 -10.28 4.85
C GLY A 282 -0.62 -9.94 4.38
N MET A 283 0.18 -10.97 4.06
CA MET A 283 1.57 -10.83 3.61
C MET A 283 1.92 -11.79 2.47
N ARG A 284 2.96 -11.47 1.69
CA ARG A 284 3.30 -12.14 0.43
C ARG A 284 4.55 -13.04 0.43
N PHE A 285 5.08 -13.41 1.60
CA PHE A 285 6.35 -14.17 1.74
C PHE A 285 7.45 -13.68 0.77
N ASP A 286 7.75 -12.39 0.86
CA ASP A 286 8.77 -11.74 0.03
C ASP A 286 10.18 -12.29 0.33
N ASP A 287 11.10 -12.18 -0.64
CA ASP A 287 12.48 -12.68 -0.51
C ASP A 287 13.28 -11.92 0.57
N ARG A 288 12.95 -10.64 0.82
CA ARG A 288 13.53 -9.86 1.92
C ARG A 288 13.07 -10.33 3.29
N VAL A 289 11.96 -11.05 3.38
CA VAL A 289 11.49 -11.67 4.63
C VAL A 289 11.99 -13.11 4.75
N THR A 290 11.90 -13.87 3.67
CA THR A 290 12.16 -15.33 3.72
C THR A 290 13.64 -15.69 3.58
N GLY A 291 14.44 -14.84 2.94
CA GLY A 291 15.82 -15.15 2.60
C GLY A 291 15.87 -16.39 1.70
N SER A 292 16.42 -17.49 2.22
CA SER A 292 16.48 -18.76 1.49
C SER A 292 15.25 -19.63 1.77
N LEU A 293 14.39 -19.79 0.77
CA LEU A 293 13.21 -20.66 0.83
C LEU A 293 13.53 -22.11 1.20
N LYS A 294 14.74 -22.60 0.89
CA LYS A 294 15.17 -23.97 1.23
C LYS A 294 15.28 -24.20 2.74
N THR A 295 15.59 -23.14 3.48
CA THR A 295 15.85 -23.20 4.93
C THR A 295 14.79 -22.45 5.74
N TYR A 296 13.87 -21.75 5.08
CA TYR A 296 12.87 -20.91 5.72
C TYR A 296 11.84 -21.74 6.49
N ALA A 297 11.81 -21.56 7.81
CA ALA A 297 10.82 -22.11 8.74
C ALA A 297 10.45 -23.58 8.47
N THR A 298 11.46 -24.44 8.31
CA THR A 298 11.28 -25.86 7.94
C THR A 298 10.60 -26.70 9.02
N LYS A 299 10.63 -26.24 10.28
CA LYS A 299 9.96 -26.87 11.43
C LYS A 299 8.46 -26.52 11.52
N ALA A 300 8.04 -25.43 10.90
CA ALA A 300 6.71 -24.86 11.12
C ALA A 300 5.65 -25.42 10.19
N LYS A 301 4.47 -25.68 10.74
CA LYS A 301 3.20 -25.65 10.00
C LYS A 301 2.83 -24.22 9.63
N LYS A 302 2.08 -24.02 8.55
CA LYS A 302 1.83 -22.69 7.99
C LYS A 302 0.36 -22.50 7.65
N ILE A 303 -0.26 -21.49 8.27
CA ILE A 303 -1.58 -20.97 7.91
C ILE A 303 -1.38 -19.65 7.18
N HIS A 304 -1.97 -19.48 6.01
CA HIS A 304 -1.82 -18.24 5.23
C HIS A 304 -3.19 -17.66 4.89
N VAL A 305 -3.43 -16.48 5.46
CA VAL A 305 -4.63 -15.68 5.23
C VAL A 305 -4.28 -14.57 4.24
N ASP A 306 -4.85 -14.65 3.04
CA ASP A 306 -4.66 -13.63 2.00
C ASP A 306 -5.93 -13.45 1.16
N ILE A 307 -6.18 -12.22 0.73
CA ILE A 307 -7.32 -11.88 -0.12
C ILE A 307 -7.05 -12.23 -1.58
N ASP A 308 -5.77 -12.32 -1.97
CA ASP A 308 -5.35 -12.62 -3.33
C ASP A 308 -4.99 -14.11 -3.46
N PRO A 309 -5.79 -14.92 -4.19
CA PRO A 309 -5.50 -16.33 -4.39
C PRO A 309 -4.15 -16.57 -5.10
N ALA A 310 -3.64 -15.61 -5.86
CA ALA A 310 -2.34 -15.72 -6.53
C ALA A 310 -1.16 -15.66 -5.55
N GLU A 311 -1.36 -15.20 -4.31
CA GLU A 311 -0.33 -15.15 -3.27
C GLU A 311 -0.20 -16.48 -2.50
N ILE A 312 -1.30 -17.25 -2.44
CA ILE A 312 -1.32 -18.55 -1.77
C ILE A 312 -0.43 -19.55 -2.53
N ASN A 313 0.46 -20.24 -1.81
CA ASN A 313 1.34 -21.27 -2.38
C ASN A 313 2.28 -20.80 -3.50
N LYS A 314 2.44 -19.48 -3.69
CA LYS A 314 3.31 -18.87 -4.71
C LYS A 314 4.78 -19.09 -4.39
N ASN A 315 5.24 -18.59 -3.24
CA ASN A 315 6.64 -18.69 -2.80
C ASN A 315 6.84 -19.79 -1.75
N VAL A 316 5.95 -19.85 -0.76
CA VAL A 316 6.00 -20.80 0.35
C VAL A 316 4.76 -21.69 0.28
N LYS A 317 4.93 -23.01 0.37
CA LYS A 317 3.80 -23.95 0.48
C LYS A 317 3.21 -23.91 1.89
N VAL A 318 1.88 -23.86 1.97
CA VAL A 318 1.14 -23.68 3.22
C VAL A 318 0.31 -24.93 3.53
N ASP A 319 0.11 -25.22 4.80
CA ASP A 319 -0.67 -26.37 5.25
C ASP A 319 -2.17 -26.05 5.26
N VAL A 320 -2.55 -24.81 5.56
CA VAL A 320 -3.95 -24.34 5.53
C VAL A 320 -4.03 -22.97 4.85
N PRO A 321 -4.58 -22.89 3.63
CA PRO A 321 -4.92 -21.61 3.01
C PRO A 321 -6.27 -21.12 3.56
N LEU A 322 -6.36 -19.84 3.91
CA LEU A 322 -7.63 -19.19 4.25
C LEU A 322 -7.78 -17.98 3.33
N MET A 323 -8.38 -18.20 2.16
CA MET A 323 -8.55 -17.16 1.15
C MET A 323 -9.68 -16.21 1.52
N GLY A 324 -9.39 -14.92 1.57
CA GLY A 324 -10.41 -13.89 1.84
C GLY A 324 -9.87 -12.70 2.60
N ASP A 325 -10.81 -11.79 2.91
CA ASP A 325 -10.50 -10.63 3.73
C ASP A 325 -10.11 -11.05 5.16
N LEU A 326 -8.92 -10.61 5.60
CA LEU A 326 -8.33 -11.01 6.88
C LEU A 326 -9.26 -10.73 8.07
N ARG A 327 -9.89 -9.55 8.11
CA ARG A 327 -10.81 -9.15 9.16
C ARG A 327 -11.99 -10.11 9.25
N LYS A 328 -12.63 -10.44 8.12
CA LYS A 328 -13.74 -11.40 8.08
C LYS A 328 -13.31 -12.78 8.56
N ILE A 329 -12.14 -13.26 8.14
CA ILE A 329 -11.60 -14.57 8.56
C ILE A 329 -11.36 -14.59 10.06
N LEU A 330 -10.74 -13.54 10.62
CA LEU A 330 -10.51 -13.45 12.06
C LEU A 330 -11.82 -13.34 12.86
N GLN A 331 -12.84 -12.67 12.34
CA GLN A 331 -14.18 -12.61 12.96
C GLN A 331 -14.85 -14.00 13.05
N VAL A 332 -14.56 -14.91 12.12
CA VAL A 332 -15.03 -16.30 12.18
C VAL A 332 -14.21 -17.12 13.19
N LEU A 333 -12.88 -16.92 13.22
CA LEU A 333 -11.97 -17.69 14.10
C LEU A 333 -12.06 -17.27 15.58
N LEU A 334 -12.09 -15.97 15.87
CA LEU A 334 -12.01 -15.41 17.23
C LEU A 334 -13.02 -16.00 18.22
N PRO A 335 -14.32 -16.17 17.89
CA PRO A 335 -15.29 -16.77 18.79
C PRO A 335 -15.03 -18.24 19.11
N ARG A 336 -14.28 -18.94 18.24
CA ARG A 336 -14.02 -20.39 18.31
C ARG A 336 -12.65 -20.73 18.89
N ILE A 337 -11.83 -19.71 19.13
CA ILE A 337 -10.53 -19.85 19.77
C ILE A 337 -10.69 -19.89 21.28
N GLU A 338 -10.06 -20.86 21.93
CA GLU A 338 -9.90 -20.89 23.37
C GLU A 338 -8.64 -20.11 23.81
N PRO A 339 -8.70 -19.38 24.95
CA PRO A 339 -7.52 -18.76 25.53
C PRO A 339 -6.42 -19.78 25.76
N THR A 340 -5.21 -19.48 25.30
CA THR A 340 -4.06 -20.38 25.44
C THR A 340 -2.93 -19.68 26.16
N ASP A 341 -2.41 -20.32 27.19
CA ASP A 341 -1.21 -19.86 27.90
C ASP A 341 0.04 -20.33 27.18
N ARG A 342 0.91 -19.37 26.82
CA ARG A 342 2.18 -19.61 26.12
C ARG A 342 3.36 -18.96 26.87
N ARG A 343 3.25 -18.82 28.19
CA ARG A 343 4.29 -18.18 29.02
C ARG A 343 5.69 -18.73 28.77
N GLU A 344 5.87 -20.05 28.68
CA GLU A 344 7.17 -20.66 28.42
C GLU A 344 7.79 -20.18 27.10
N TRP A 345 6.99 -20.09 26.03
CA TRP A 345 7.45 -19.57 24.74
C TRP A 345 7.77 -18.08 24.83
N LEU A 346 6.91 -17.28 25.47
CA LEU A 346 7.13 -15.84 25.65
C LEU A 346 8.35 -15.53 26.54
N ASP A 347 8.62 -16.34 27.56
CA ASP A 347 9.80 -16.23 28.41
C ASP A 347 11.08 -16.54 27.62
N HIS A 348 11.06 -17.59 26.79
CA HIS A 348 12.16 -17.91 25.89
C HIS A 348 12.46 -16.77 24.91
N LEU A 349 11.43 -16.19 24.28
CA LEU A 349 11.60 -15.04 23.38
C LEU A 349 12.16 -13.80 24.10
N ARG A 350 11.73 -13.56 25.35
CA ARG A 350 12.29 -12.47 26.17
C ARG A 350 13.77 -12.66 26.46
N GLN A 351 14.23 -13.90 26.68
CA GLN A 351 15.66 -14.21 26.82
C GLN A 351 16.42 -13.92 25.53
N LEU A 352 15.93 -14.42 24.39
CA LEU A 352 16.56 -14.17 23.08
C LEU A 352 16.70 -12.67 22.76
N LYS A 353 15.64 -11.90 23.04
CA LYS A 353 15.64 -10.43 22.86
C LYS A 353 16.68 -9.76 23.76
N GLY A 354 16.78 -10.18 25.02
CA GLY A 354 17.74 -9.67 25.99
C GLY A 354 19.19 -9.87 25.54
N ASP A 355 19.52 -11.06 25.05
CA ASP A 355 20.88 -11.40 24.58
C ASP A 355 21.31 -10.53 23.38
N THR A 356 20.38 -10.20 22.48
CA THR A 356 20.66 -9.33 21.34
C THR A 356 20.76 -7.84 21.71
N ALA A 357 19.95 -7.38 22.67
CA ALA A 357 19.90 -5.97 23.06
C ALA A 357 21.22 -5.44 23.65
N VAL A 358 22.05 -6.32 24.23
CA VAL A 358 23.39 -5.95 24.76
C VAL A 358 24.32 -5.39 23.67
N ARG A 359 24.09 -5.74 22.40
CA ARG A 359 24.94 -5.34 21.27
C ARG A 359 24.35 -4.19 20.44
N ASP A 360 23.28 -3.56 20.93
CA ASP A 360 22.61 -2.50 20.21
C ASP A 360 23.50 -1.25 20.09
N ILE A 361 23.49 -0.63 18.91
CA ILE A 361 24.17 0.63 18.62
C ILE A 361 23.75 1.74 19.59
N GLN A 362 22.50 1.72 20.07
CA GLN A 362 21.97 2.67 21.06
C GLN A 362 22.71 2.65 22.40
N ASN A 363 23.41 1.55 22.70
CA ASN A 363 24.18 1.40 23.94
C ASN A 363 25.66 1.79 23.77
N LEU A 364 26.08 2.24 22.58
CA LEU A 364 27.45 2.69 22.37
C LEU A 364 27.70 4.01 23.11
N PRO A 365 28.88 4.18 23.74
CA PRO A 365 29.22 5.43 24.41
C PRO A 365 29.33 6.56 23.39
N ASP A 366 28.93 7.76 23.81
CA ASP A 366 29.15 8.96 23.01
C ASP A 366 30.66 9.17 22.81
N ASN A 367 31.06 9.20 21.55
CA ASN A 367 32.43 9.44 21.10
C ASN A 367 32.51 10.60 20.10
N GLY A 368 31.46 11.42 20.00
CA GLY A 368 31.35 12.53 19.05
C GLY A 368 30.98 12.11 17.61
N HIS A 369 30.77 10.82 17.34
CA HIS A 369 30.28 10.34 16.04
C HIS A 369 28.75 10.31 16.00
N LEU A 370 28.17 10.90 14.95
CA LEU A 370 26.73 10.91 14.74
C LEU A 370 26.28 9.61 14.05
N TYR A 371 25.76 8.67 14.83
CA TYR A 371 25.15 7.46 14.28
C TYR A 371 23.70 7.74 13.86
N ALA A 372 23.33 7.33 12.64
CA ALA A 372 21.97 7.51 12.13
C ALA A 372 20.91 6.85 13.01
N ALA A 373 21.23 5.73 13.66
CA ALA A 373 20.37 5.07 14.62
C ALA A 373 20.04 5.97 15.84
N HIS A 374 21.01 6.72 16.36
CA HIS A 374 20.76 7.69 17.44
C HIS A 374 19.85 8.81 16.94
N VAL A 375 20.10 9.35 15.74
CA VAL A 375 19.24 10.39 15.14
C VAL A 375 17.79 9.95 14.99
N VAL A 376 17.56 8.71 14.53
CA VAL A 376 16.20 8.16 14.41
C VAL A 376 15.56 7.96 15.78
N ASN A 377 16.30 7.45 16.77
CA ASN A 377 15.78 7.26 18.11
C ASN A 377 15.46 8.61 18.80
N ASP A 378 16.30 9.63 18.62
CA ASP A 378 16.04 10.99 19.09
C ASP A 378 14.80 11.59 18.42
N LEU A 379 14.66 11.40 17.10
CA LEU A 379 13.45 11.79 16.38
C LEU A 379 12.21 11.12 16.97
N TRP A 380 12.28 9.84 17.32
CA TRP A 380 11.20 9.15 18.03
C TRP A 380 10.92 9.79 19.39
N HIS A 381 11.94 10.05 20.21
CA HIS A 381 11.80 10.70 21.52
C HIS A 381 11.09 12.07 21.42
N GLU A 382 11.37 12.85 20.38
CA GLU A 382 10.79 14.18 20.18
C GLU A 382 9.37 14.17 19.56
N THR A 383 8.93 13.02 19.03
CA THR A 383 7.69 12.94 18.24
C THR A 383 6.69 11.88 18.66
N HIS A 384 7.04 10.99 19.59
CA HIS A 384 6.20 9.83 19.97
C HIS A 384 4.88 10.20 20.65
N ASP A 385 4.77 11.42 21.21
CA ASP A 385 3.57 11.92 21.88
C ASP A 385 2.64 12.69 20.93
N ARG A 386 2.97 12.73 19.63
CA ARG A 386 2.25 13.50 18.60
C ARG A 386 1.71 12.59 17.51
N GLU A 387 0.69 13.08 16.80
CA GLU A 387 0.25 12.46 15.55
C GLU A 387 1.37 12.64 14.49
N THR A 388 2.22 11.62 14.36
CA THR A 388 3.40 11.66 13.50
C THR A 388 3.33 10.60 12.41
N VAL A 389 3.73 10.99 11.19
CA VAL A 389 3.89 10.11 10.03
C VAL A 389 5.33 10.25 9.55
N ILE A 390 6.06 9.15 9.53
CA ILE A 390 7.39 9.05 8.96
C ILE A 390 7.27 8.55 7.53
N VAL A 391 7.93 9.24 6.62
CA VAL A 391 8.04 8.85 5.22
C VAL A 391 9.51 8.63 4.89
N THR A 392 9.85 7.43 4.44
CA THR A 392 11.26 7.08 4.17
C THR A 392 11.52 6.93 2.69
N ASP A 393 12.72 7.30 2.29
CA ASP A 393 13.25 6.92 0.98
C ASP A 393 13.88 5.53 1.08
N VAL A 394 14.61 5.10 0.06
CA VAL A 394 15.17 3.75 0.00
C VAL A 394 16.67 3.77 0.23
N GLY A 395 17.12 2.95 1.18
CA GLY A 395 18.54 2.84 1.54
C GLY A 395 18.73 2.46 3.02
N GLN A 396 19.94 2.70 3.55
CA GLN A 396 20.22 2.38 4.95
C GLN A 396 19.34 3.17 5.93
N HIS A 397 19.04 4.43 5.62
CA HIS A 397 18.14 5.28 6.41
C HIS A 397 16.72 4.72 6.52
N GLN A 398 16.23 4.03 5.49
CA GLN A 398 14.95 3.30 5.53
C GLN A 398 14.97 2.20 6.59
N MET A 399 16.08 1.45 6.68
CA MET A 399 16.22 0.35 7.62
C MET A 399 16.45 0.86 9.03
N TRP A 400 17.28 1.91 9.20
CA TRP A 400 17.46 2.54 10.51
C TRP A 400 16.16 3.12 11.05
N GLU A 401 15.35 3.73 10.20
CA GLU A 401 14.00 4.16 10.57
C GLU A 401 13.14 2.98 11.05
N ALA A 402 13.06 1.91 10.25
CA ALA A 402 12.27 0.73 10.58
C ALA A 402 12.73 -0.01 11.85
N GLN A 403 14.02 0.09 12.18
CA GLN A 403 14.63 -0.54 13.37
C GLN A 403 14.48 0.32 14.63
N TYR A 404 14.71 1.64 14.51
CA TYR A 404 14.90 2.51 15.67
C TYR A 404 13.73 3.47 15.93
N TYR A 405 12.80 3.66 14.98
CA TYR A 405 11.59 4.43 15.22
C TYR A 405 10.45 3.51 15.69
N LYS A 406 9.93 3.74 16.90
CA LYS A 406 8.88 2.89 17.49
C LYS A 406 7.50 3.39 17.09
N HIS A 407 6.91 2.72 16.10
CA HIS A 407 5.58 3.02 15.58
C HIS A 407 4.47 2.55 16.53
N GLU A 408 3.81 3.51 17.20
CA GLU A 408 2.69 3.24 18.12
C GLU A 408 1.30 3.30 17.46
N HIS A 409 1.22 3.83 16.24
CA HIS A 409 -0.03 4.10 15.54
C HIS A 409 -0.07 3.44 14.16
N PRO A 410 -1.25 3.08 13.64
CA PRO A 410 -1.35 2.54 12.29
C PRO A 410 -1.05 3.61 11.25
N ARG A 411 -0.51 3.19 10.09
CA ARG A 411 -0.19 4.08 8.96
C ARG A 411 0.75 5.23 9.35
N SER A 412 1.62 5.00 10.33
CA SER A 412 2.64 5.97 10.76
C SER A 412 3.94 5.84 9.96
N LEU A 413 4.15 4.74 9.23
CA LEU A 413 5.25 4.58 8.28
C LEU A 413 4.71 4.51 6.84
N ILE A 414 5.23 5.37 5.97
CA ILE A 414 5.00 5.35 4.53
C ILE A 414 6.35 5.17 3.83
N THR A 415 6.53 4.04 3.14
CA THR A 415 7.79 3.71 2.48
C THR A 415 7.55 2.87 1.24
N SER A 416 8.49 2.95 0.28
CA SER A 416 8.51 2.08 -0.89
C SER A 416 9.24 0.77 -0.55
N GLY A 417 8.49 -0.30 -0.34
CA GLY A 417 9.05 -1.60 0.05
C GLY A 417 9.36 -2.52 -1.13
N GLY A 418 8.33 -2.84 -1.92
CA GLY A 418 8.37 -3.86 -2.96
C GLY A 418 9.22 -3.48 -4.16
N LEU A 419 9.08 -2.26 -4.70
CA LEU A 419 9.93 -1.80 -5.80
C LEU A 419 11.27 -1.22 -5.30
N GLY A 420 11.30 -0.67 -4.09
CA GLY A 420 12.48 0.01 -3.56
C GLY A 420 12.86 1.26 -4.38
N THR A 421 11.90 2.15 -4.65
CA THR A 421 12.09 3.36 -5.46
C THR A 421 12.77 4.48 -4.67
N MET A 422 14.03 4.77 -5.01
CA MET A 422 14.70 5.99 -4.55
C MET A 422 14.02 7.25 -5.13
N GLY A 423 13.92 8.32 -4.35
CA GLY A 423 13.16 9.53 -4.70
C GLY A 423 11.68 9.46 -4.33
N PHE A 424 11.25 8.41 -3.63
CA PHE A 424 9.84 8.25 -3.23
C PHE A 424 9.43 9.25 -2.14
N ALA A 425 10.31 9.49 -1.17
CA ALA A 425 9.90 10.00 0.14
C ALA A 425 9.45 11.45 0.16
N LEU A 426 10.13 12.33 -0.55
CA LEU A 426 9.76 13.75 -0.60
C LEU A 426 8.36 13.94 -1.21
N PRO A 427 8.07 13.45 -2.45
CA PRO A 427 6.73 13.55 -2.99
C PRO A 427 5.69 12.78 -2.17
N ALA A 428 5.99 11.55 -1.70
CA ALA A 428 5.05 10.82 -0.85
C ALA A 428 4.76 11.56 0.48
N GLY A 429 5.74 12.26 1.05
CA GLY A 429 5.59 13.11 2.22
C GLY A 429 4.68 14.31 1.99
N ILE A 430 4.78 14.95 0.82
CA ILE A 430 3.84 16.00 0.40
C ILE A 430 2.42 15.44 0.31
N GLY A 431 2.26 14.28 -0.35
CA GLY A 431 0.98 13.58 -0.43
C GLY A 431 0.38 13.23 0.95
N ALA A 432 1.21 12.71 1.85
CA ALA A 432 0.81 12.38 3.22
C ALA A 432 0.43 13.64 4.02
N LYS A 433 1.12 14.77 3.82
CA LYS A 433 0.80 16.03 4.49
C LYS A 433 -0.51 16.63 3.99
N VAL A 434 -0.80 16.50 2.70
CA VAL A 434 -2.10 16.89 2.12
C VAL A 434 -3.23 16.01 2.68
N ALA A 435 -3.00 14.70 2.80
CA ALA A 435 -3.92 13.76 3.41
C ALA A 435 -4.19 14.03 4.90
N ARG A 436 -3.15 14.39 5.66
CA ARG A 436 -3.19 14.60 7.11
C ARG A 436 -2.58 15.98 7.46
N PRO A 437 -3.30 17.09 7.20
CA PRO A 437 -2.75 18.44 7.34
C PRO A 437 -2.30 18.79 8.76
N LYS A 438 -2.90 18.14 9.78
CA LYS A 438 -2.56 18.37 11.20
C LYS A 438 -1.43 17.48 11.72
N ALA A 439 -1.10 16.38 11.04
CA ALA A 439 -0.04 15.47 11.46
C ALA A 439 1.36 16.08 11.23
N ASN A 440 2.31 15.71 12.07
CA ASN A 440 3.73 15.97 11.81
C ASN A 440 4.22 14.95 10.79
N VAL A 441 4.57 15.40 9.59
CA VAL A 441 5.10 14.53 8.54
C VAL A 441 6.60 14.76 8.45
N TRP A 442 7.38 13.72 8.77
CA TRP A 442 8.83 13.74 8.68
C TRP A 442 9.30 12.90 7.50
N VAL A 443 10.11 13.49 6.64
CA VAL A 443 10.70 12.83 5.48
C VAL A 443 12.14 12.46 5.82
N VAL A 444 12.41 11.16 5.97
CA VAL A 444 13.74 10.61 6.26
C VAL A 444 14.34 10.12 4.96
N VAL A 445 15.30 10.87 4.44
CA VAL A 445 15.90 10.65 3.12
C VAL A 445 17.41 10.43 3.23
N GLY A 446 17.92 9.58 2.35
CA GLY A 446 19.33 9.59 1.98
C GLY A 446 19.59 10.68 0.94
N ASP A 447 20.84 11.15 0.88
CA ASP A 447 21.30 12.16 -0.07
C ASP A 447 21.03 11.77 -1.53
N GLY A 448 21.29 10.51 -1.91
CA GLY A 448 21.06 10.02 -3.27
C GLY A 448 19.59 10.02 -3.67
N GLY A 449 18.70 9.52 -2.80
CA GLY A 449 17.26 9.50 -3.07
C GLY A 449 16.65 10.90 -3.09
N PHE A 450 17.07 11.76 -2.15
CA PHE A 450 16.65 13.16 -2.13
C PHE A 450 16.98 13.89 -3.44
N GLN A 451 18.19 13.71 -3.99
CA GLN A 451 18.60 14.32 -5.26
C GLN A 451 17.69 13.95 -6.44
N MET A 452 17.07 12.77 -6.45
CA MET A 452 16.23 12.31 -7.56
C MET A 452 14.96 13.14 -7.72
N THR A 453 14.40 13.65 -6.62
CA THR A 453 13.11 14.35 -6.63
C THR A 453 13.13 15.67 -5.86
N MET A 454 14.31 16.21 -5.51
CA MET A 454 14.44 17.46 -4.74
C MET A 454 13.75 18.66 -5.38
N SER A 455 13.45 18.60 -6.69
CA SER A 455 12.67 19.62 -7.38
C SER A 455 11.29 19.84 -6.74
N GLU A 456 10.69 18.80 -6.15
CA GLU A 456 9.37 18.89 -5.49
C GLU A 456 9.37 19.72 -4.19
N LEU A 457 10.52 20.30 -3.78
CA LEU A 457 10.56 21.33 -2.74
C LEU A 457 9.92 22.67 -3.17
N ALA A 458 9.88 22.96 -4.47
CA ALA A 458 9.45 24.23 -5.05
C ALA A 458 7.99 24.21 -5.48
#